data_AF-A0A3B0N131-F1
#
_entry.id   AF-A0A3B0N131-F1
#
_cell.length_a   1.000
_cell.length_b   1.000
_cell.length_c   1.000
_cell.angle_alpha   90.00
_cell.angle_beta   90.00
_cell.angle_gamma   90.00
#
_symmetry.space_group_name_H-M   'P 1'
#
loop_
_entity.id
_entity.type
_entity.pdbx_description
1 polymer ?
#
loop_
_entity_poly.entity_id
_entity_poly.type
_entity_poly.pdbx_seq_one_letter_code
_entity_poly.pdbx_strand_id
1 'polypeptide(L)'
;MLKLSKFSLNRANTAKIAQYVDKVIYLGKRNLLFRVDVTHLYSIWNICNTEKDYKYALTATNHFYNFGRQLTPEAIDKLFITTLRCNQLDQAIEVYEDSNIMEANLPEETHVLLIESIMRLWKDKPEMCKSICLHIMKRLLNEVFWPGLKSNVRWKTYYVMGWFMYRFKDEKISIPGICQHNVNYRILLEHSINSALMDSETPFFCDEFVSELGTELEHLKYYNNN
;
A
#
# COMPACT_ATOMS: atom_id res chain seq x y z
N MET A 1 11.77 28.30 -9.54
CA MET A 1 11.80 28.64 -8.09
C MET A 1 11.28 27.52 -7.17
N LEU A 2 10.39 26.61 -7.62
CA LEU A 2 9.82 25.50 -6.82
C LEU A 2 10.77 24.32 -6.48
N LYS A 3 11.86 24.10 -7.23
CA LYS A 3 12.80 22.98 -6.97
C LYS A 3 13.71 23.21 -5.76
N LEU A 4 14.06 24.47 -5.46
CA LEU A 4 14.96 24.81 -4.36
C LEU A 4 14.27 24.67 -3.00
N SER A 5 12.98 25.02 -2.90
CA SER A 5 12.21 24.88 -1.66
C SER A 5 11.97 23.42 -1.26
N LYS A 6 11.70 22.54 -2.24
CA LYS A 6 11.57 21.08 -2.00
C LYS A 6 12.88 20.46 -1.52
N PHE A 7 14.01 20.87 -2.10
CA PHE A 7 15.34 20.39 -1.70
C PHE A 7 15.75 20.85 -0.29
N SER A 8 15.46 22.11 0.06
CA SER A 8 15.73 22.63 1.41
C SER A 8 14.82 21.97 2.45
N LEU A 9 13.54 21.75 2.13
CA LEU A 9 12.61 21.02 3.01
C LEU A 9 13.07 19.57 3.25
N ASN A 10 13.48 18.88 2.18
CA ASN A 10 13.97 17.49 2.28
C ASN A 10 15.22 17.40 3.15
N ARG A 11 16.19 18.33 3.01
CA ARG A 11 17.38 18.33 3.89
C ARG A 11 17.04 18.62 5.35
N ALA A 12 16.13 19.55 5.61
CA ALA A 12 15.68 19.86 6.97
C ALA A 12 14.96 18.66 7.61
N ASN A 13 14.14 17.95 6.84
CA ASN A 13 13.46 16.74 7.28
C ASN A 13 14.45 15.60 7.57
N THR A 14 15.43 15.34 6.70
CA THR A 14 16.45 14.31 6.94
C THR A 14 17.29 14.61 8.19
N ALA A 15 17.65 15.87 8.44
CA ALA A 15 18.37 16.26 9.66
C ALA A 15 17.54 16.03 10.93
N LYS A 16 16.24 16.35 10.87
CA LYS A 16 15.29 16.11 11.97
C LYS A 16 15.10 14.61 12.22
N ILE A 17 14.98 13.80 11.16
CA ILE A 17 14.92 12.33 11.23
C ILE A 17 16.17 11.78 11.94
N ALA A 18 17.36 12.20 11.50
CA ALA A 18 18.61 11.76 12.10
C ALA A 18 18.68 12.08 13.60
N GLN A 19 18.25 13.27 14.01
CA GLN A 19 18.18 13.64 15.43
C GLN A 19 17.22 12.76 16.24
N TYR A 20 16.07 12.38 15.68
CA TYR A 20 15.16 11.45 16.35
C TYR A 20 15.75 10.05 16.47
N VAL A 21 16.43 9.57 15.42
CA VAL A 21 17.12 8.27 15.46
C VAL A 21 18.24 8.28 16.50
N ASP A 22 19.08 9.32 16.53
CA ASP A 22 20.15 9.46 17.52
C ASP A 22 19.59 9.44 18.95
N LYS A 23 18.43 10.09 19.17
CA LYS A 23 17.73 10.05 20.46
C LYS A 23 17.27 8.63 20.81
N VAL A 24 16.70 7.89 19.87
CA VAL A 24 16.28 6.49 20.07
C VAL A 24 17.48 5.61 20.40
N ILE A 25 18.58 5.73 19.65
CA ILE A 25 19.83 4.97 19.87
C ILE A 25 20.41 5.29 21.25
N TYR A 26 20.49 6.57 21.62
CA TYR A 26 21.03 7.01 22.90
C TYR A 26 20.20 6.49 24.09
N LEU A 27 18.87 6.57 23.99
CA LEU A 27 17.98 6.03 25.03
C LEU A 27 18.10 4.50 25.15
N GLY A 28 18.32 3.81 24.03
CA GLY A 28 18.59 2.37 24.01
C GLY A 28 19.87 1.99 24.72
N LYS A 29 20.97 2.69 24.47
CA LYS A 29 22.27 2.42 25.13
C LYS A 29 22.25 2.59 26.65
N ARG A 30 21.31 3.37 27.20
CA ARG A 30 21.21 3.66 28.65
C ARG A 30 20.21 2.77 29.40
N ASN A 31 19.63 1.74 28.77
CA ASN A 31 18.54 0.94 29.35
C ASN A 31 17.34 1.78 29.85
N LEU A 32 17.18 3.02 29.38
CA LEU A 32 16.03 3.90 29.69
C LEU A 32 14.84 3.63 28.74
N LEU A 33 14.79 2.41 28.22
CA LEU A 33 13.98 1.97 27.09
C LEU A 33 12.48 1.92 27.35
N PHE A 34 12.07 1.91 28.62
CA PHE A 34 10.68 2.14 29.03
C PHE A 34 10.14 3.50 28.51
N ARG A 35 11.01 4.42 28.08
CA ARG A 35 10.62 5.73 27.52
C ARG A 35 10.55 5.81 25.99
N VAL A 36 11.01 4.78 25.25
CA VAL A 36 10.87 4.76 23.79
C VAL A 36 9.55 4.07 23.44
N ASP A 37 8.50 4.87 23.46
CA ASP A 37 7.16 4.45 23.04
C ASP A 37 7.08 4.29 21.51
N VAL A 38 6.19 3.42 21.02
CA VAL A 38 5.97 3.18 19.58
C VAL A 38 5.60 4.48 18.82
N THR A 39 5.02 5.46 19.50
CA THR A 39 4.74 6.81 18.96
C THR A 39 5.99 7.54 18.46
N HIS A 40 7.18 7.22 18.99
CA HIS A 40 8.44 7.74 18.45
C HIS A 40 8.73 7.17 17.06
N LEU A 41 8.45 5.88 16.83
CA LEU A 41 8.54 5.28 15.51
C LEU A 41 7.54 5.92 14.57
N TYR A 42 6.30 6.13 15.01
CA TYR A 42 5.27 6.79 14.18
C TYR A 42 5.73 8.19 13.75
N SER A 43 6.38 8.93 14.64
CA SER A 43 6.90 10.26 14.34
C SER A 43 8.01 10.22 13.27
N ILE A 44 8.91 9.23 13.34
CA ILE A 44 9.97 9.02 12.34
C ILE A 44 9.36 8.59 11.01
N TRP A 45 8.51 7.57 11.05
CA TRP A 45 7.84 7.01 9.88
C TRP A 45 7.05 8.08 9.15
N ASN A 46 6.23 8.88 9.83
CA ASN A 46 5.39 9.91 9.20
C ASN A 46 6.16 10.92 8.35
N ILE A 47 7.43 11.21 8.67
CA ILE A 47 8.25 12.21 7.96
C ILE A 47 9.18 11.62 6.89
N CYS A 48 9.35 10.28 6.84
CA CYS A 48 10.19 9.61 5.84
C CYS A 48 9.56 9.68 4.44
N ASN A 49 10.31 10.18 3.44
CA ASN A 49 9.82 10.30 2.06
C ASN A 49 10.89 9.92 1.01
N THR A 50 12.03 9.39 1.44
CA THR A 50 13.13 9.04 0.53
C THR A 50 13.73 7.71 0.95
N GLU A 51 14.41 7.05 0.01
CA GLU A 51 15.16 5.81 0.30
C GLU A 51 16.22 6.02 1.39
N LYS A 52 16.79 7.23 1.48
CA LYS A 52 17.74 7.58 2.55
C LYS A 52 17.05 7.67 3.91
N ASP A 53 15.87 8.28 3.95
CA ASP A 53 15.07 8.37 5.17
C ASP A 53 14.59 7.00 5.64
N TYR A 54 14.34 6.09 4.70
CA TYR A 54 13.96 4.72 5.01
C TYR A 54 15.03 3.95 5.78
N LYS A 55 16.32 4.15 5.48
CA LYS A 55 17.42 3.53 6.25
C LYS A 55 17.38 3.96 7.73
N TYR A 56 17.02 5.21 8.00
CA TYR A 56 16.83 5.71 9.36
C TYR A 56 15.59 5.10 10.03
N ALA A 57 14.48 4.99 9.29
CA ALA A 57 13.28 4.30 9.76
C ALA A 57 13.59 2.84 10.15
N LEU A 58 14.26 2.09 9.28
CA LEU A 58 14.62 0.70 9.52
C LEU A 58 15.58 0.54 10.72
N THR A 59 16.54 1.45 10.87
CA THR A 59 17.43 1.46 12.04
C THR A 59 16.65 1.63 13.33
N ALA A 60 15.70 2.58 13.37
CA ALA A 60 14.85 2.80 14.54
C ALA A 60 13.93 1.59 14.82
N THR A 61 13.34 1.01 13.78
CA THR A 61 12.50 -0.20 13.88
C THR A 61 13.30 -1.40 14.39
N ASN A 62 14.50 -1.65 13.88
CA ASN A 62 15.36 -2.76 14.31
C ASN A 62 15.78 -2.61 15.77
N HIS A 63 16.10 -1.38 16.20
CA HIS A 63 16.33 -1.13 17.62
C HIS A 63 15.10 -1.49 18.46
N PHE A 64 13.90 -1.07 18.06
CA PHE A 64 12.66 -1.41 18.76
C PHE A 64 12.45 -2.93 18.90
N TYR A 65 12.68 -3.70 17.82
CA TYR A 65 12.61 -5.17 17.85
C TYR A 65 13.67 -5.80 18.75
N ASN A 66 14.93 -5.32 18.69
CA ASN A 66 16.03 -5.82 19.52
C ASN A 66 15.79 -5.65 21.03
N PHE A 67 14.79 -4.84 21.42
CA PHE A 67 14.34 -4.70 22.80
C PHE A 67 13.22 -5.66 23.21
N GLY A 68 12.93 -6.67 22.38
CA GLY A 68 11.90 -7.69 22.64
C GLY A 68 10.47 -7.16 22.49
N ARG A 69 10.28 -6.02 21.82
CA ARG A 69 8.95 -5.44 21.58
C ARG A 69 8.40 -5.90 20.24
N GLN A 70 7.12 -6.22 20.22
CA GLN A 70 6.38 -6.56 19.01
C GLN A 70 5.67 -5.31 18.48
N LEU A 71 5.58 -5.20 17.15
CA LEU A 71 4.75 -4.19 16.52
C LEU A 71 3.28 -4.61 16.61
N THR A 72 2.41 -3.65 16.91
CA THR A 72 0.96 -3.84 16.80
C THR A 72 0.54 -3.88 15.33
N PRO A 73 -0.64 -4.43 14.98
CA PRO A 73 -1.14 -4.38 13.60
C PRO A 73 -1.18 -2.96 13.01
N GLU A 74 -1.53 -1.95 13.82
CA GLU A 74 -1.48 -0.55 13.42
C GLU A 74 -0.05 -0.08 13.08
N ALA A 75 0.94 -0.52 13.87
CA ALA A 75 2.33 -0.16 13.62
C ALA A 75 2.89 -0.85 12.37
N ILE A 76 2.46 -2.10 12.10
CA ILE A 76 2.81 -2.82 10.87
C ILE A 76 2.24 -2.09 9.66
N ASP A 77 0.99 -1.66 9.69
CA ASP A 77 0.36 -0.88 8.61
C ASP A 77 1.13 0.44 8.35
N LYS A 78 1.46 1.20 9.40
CA LYS A 78 2.25 2.44 9.26
C LYS A 78 3.65 2.19 8.72
N LEU A 79 4.30 1.10 9.13
CA LEU A 79 5.60 0.69 8.59
C LEU A 79 5.47 0.37 7.10
N PHE A 80 4.46 -0.42 6.72
CA PHE A 80 4.18 -0.76 5.33
C PHE A 80 3.97 0.49 4.46
N ILE A 81 3.09 1.41 4.87
CA ILE A 81 2.85 2.67 4.15
C ILE A 81 4.14 3.48 4.00
N THR A 82 4.97 3.50 5.05
CA THR A 82 6.25 4.20 5.03
C THR A 82 7.23 3.56 4.05
N THR A 83 7.30 2.22 4.02
CA THR A 83 8.14 1.45 3.10
C THR A 83 7.75 1.72 1.64
N LEU A 84 6.46 1.68 1.32
CA LEU A 84 5.95 2.03 -0.02
C LEU A 84 6.26 3.47 -0.40
N ARG A 85 5.98 4.44 0.49
CA ARG A 85 6.23 5.86 0.23
C ARG A 85 7.71 6.16 -0.01
N CYS A 86 8.61 5.41 0.63
CA CYS A 86 10.04 5.52 0.40
C CYS A 86 10.55 4.73 -0.81
N ASN A 87 9.65 4.25 -1.67
CA ASN A 87 9.97 3.52 -2.90
C ASN A 87 10.71 2.19 -2.66
N GLN A 88 10.41 1.50 -1.55
CA GLN A 88 11.02 0.21 -1.19
C GLN A 88 10.04 -0.95 -1.41
N LEU A 89 9.59 -1.15 -2.66
CA LEU A 89 8.52 -2.11 -2.94
C LEU A 89 8.84 -3.54 -2.50
N ASP A 90 10.06 -4.03 -2.76
CA ASP A 90 10.46 -5.40 -2.40
C ASP A 90 10.31 -5.63 -0.89
N GLN A 91 10.75 -4.66 -0.07
CA GLN A 91 10.59 -4.71 1.38
C GLN A 91 9.14 -4.50 1.83
N ALA A 92 8.32 -3.77 1.07
CA ALA A 92 6.90 -3.65 1.37
C ALA A 92 6.17 -4.99 1.16
N ILE A 93 6.57 -5.76 0.14
CA ILE A 93 6.08 -7.12 -0.08
C ILE A 93 6.48 -8.03 1.07
N GLU A 94 7.74 -7.98 1.52
CA GLU A 94 8.21 -8.75 2.68
C GLU A 94 7.41 -8.41 3.95
N VAL A 95 7.24 -7.12 4.27
CA VAL A 95 6.41 -6.67 5.42
C VAL A 95 4.97 -7.14 5.29
N TYR A 96 4.43 -7.14 4.07
CA TYR A 96 3.09 -7.64 3.79
C TYR A 96 2.99 -9.14 4.05
N GLU A 97 3.93 -9.95 3.58
CA GLU A 97 3.96 -11.40 3.81
C GLU A 97 4.16 -11.73 5.29
N ASP A 98 5.10 -11.06 5.97
CA ASP A 98 5.37 -11.26 7.40
C ASP A 98 4.13 -10.94 8.24
N SER A 99 3.38 -9.89 7.89
CA SER A 99 2.13 -9.56 8.61
C SER A 99 1.09 -10.67 8.53
N ASN A 100 1.07 -11.46 7.44
CA ASN A 100 0.18 -12.61 7.31
C ASN A 100 0.62 -13.75 8.23
N ILE A 101 1.93 -14.00 8.35
CA ILE A 101 2.50 -14.99 9.27
C ILE A 101 2.22 -14.60 10.73
N MET A 102 2.24 -13.31 11.02
CA MET A 102 1.92 -12.74 12.33
C MET A 102 0.41 -12.68 12.62
N GLU A 103 -0.45 -13.18 11.72
CA GLU A 103 -1.92 -13.11 11.82
C GLU A 103 -2.46 -11.68 12.03
N ALA A 104 -1.74 -10.68 11.50
CA ALA A 104 -2.14 -9.29 11.55
C ALA A 104 -3.05 -8.96 10.36
N ASN A 105 -4.33 -8.71 10.64
CA ASN A 105 -5.25 -8.18 9.63
C ASN A 105 -4.82 -6.77 9.21
N LEU A 106 -4.75 -6.52 7.92
CA LEU A 106 -4.38 -5.23 7.37
C LEU A 106 -5.62 -4.43 6.94
N PRO A 107 -5.57 -3.10 7.00
CA PRO A 107 -6.61 -2.26 6.43
C PRO A 107 -6.76 -2.47 4.93
N GLU A 108 -7.99 -2.34 4.43
CA GLU A 108 -8.32 -2.37 2.99
C GLU A 108 -7.36 -1.50 2.14
N GLU A 109 -7.00 -0.32 2.63
CA GLU A 109 -6.13 0.63 1.92
C GLU A 109 -4.75 0.06 1.62
N THR A 110 -4.23 -0.75 2.54
CA THR A 110 -2.91 -1.37 2.48
C THR A 110 -2.84 -2.34 1.29
N HIS A 111 -3.88 -3.15 1.10
CA HIS A 111 -4.01 -4.05 -0.05
C HIS A 111 -4.11 -3.27 -1.37
N VAL A 112 -4.95 -2.23 -1.38
CA VAL A 112 -5.16 -1.38 -2.56
C VAL A 112 -3.87 -0.70 -2.99
N LEU A 113 -3.15 -0.07 -2.05
CA LEU A 113 -1.87 0.62 -2.32
C LEU A 113 -0.80 -0.34 -2.86
N LEU A 114 -0.77 -1.58 -2.36
CA LEU A 114 0.15 -2.58 -2.89
C LEU A 114 -0.19 -2.96 -4.32
N ILE A 115 -1.48 -3.23 -4.61
CA ILE A 115 -1.91 -3.55 -5.98
C ILE A 115 -1.63 -2.37 -6.92
N GLU A 116 -1.93 -1.13 -6.54
CA GLU A 116 -1.60 0.06 -7.33
C GLU A 116 -0.11 0.17 -7.61
N SER A 117 0.74 -0.19 -6.65
CA SER A 117 2.19 -0.21 -6.85
C SER A 117 2.62 -1.31 -7.83
N ILE A 118 1.99 -2.49 -7.75
CA ILE A 118 2.23 -3.61 -8.67
C ILE A 118 1.73 -3.31 -10.09
N MET A 119 0.58 -2.62 -10.23
CA MET A 119 0.04 -2.18 -11.54
C MET A 119 1.09 -1.41 -12.35
N ARG A 120 1.86 -0.53 -11.70
CA ARG A 120 2.90 0.29 -12.33
C ARG A 120 4.08 -0.53 -12.86
N LEU A 121 4.36 -1.69 -12.24
CA LEU A 121 5.46 -2.57 -12.64
C LEU A 121 5.03 -3.68 -13.62
N TRP A 122 3.73 -3.81 -13.86
CA TRP A 122 3.16 -4.95 -14.58
C TRP A 122 3.80 -5.17 -15.96
N LYS A 123 4.08 -4.09 -16.70
CA LYS A 123 4.68 -4.17 -18.04
C LYS A 123 6.11 -4.69 -18.00
N ASP A 124 6.88 -4.32 -16.99
CA ASP A 124 8.30 -4.64 -16.89
C ASP A 124 8.53 -6.03 -16.28
N LYS A 125 7.66 -6.46 -15.35
CA LYS A 125 7.84 -7.69 -14.55
C LYS A 125 6.55 -8.51 -14.40
N PRO A 126 5.87 -8.91 -15.49
CA PRO A 126 4.53 -9.50 -15.42
C PRO A 126 4.46 -10.78 -14.57
N GLU A 127 5.42 -11.70 -14.72
CA GLU A 127 5.41 -12.98 -13.99
C GLU A 127 5.57 -12.81 -12.48
N MET A 128 6.42 -11.88 -12.04
CA MET A 128 6.58 -11.54 -10.63
C MET A 128 5.32 -10.86 -10.09
N CYS A 129 4.78 -9.89 -10.83
CA CYS A 129 3.54 -9.20 -10.46
C CYS A 129 2.36 -10.17 -10.33
N LYS A 130 2.32 -11.19 -11.18
CA LYS A 130 1.26 -12.19 -11.23
C LYS A 130 1.11 -12.96 -9.92
N SER A 131 2.21 -13.55 -9.41
CA SER A 131 2.19 -14.33 -8.17
C SER A 131 1.80 -13.46 -6.97
N ILE A 132 2.37 -12.26 -6.89
CA ILE A 132 2.11 -11.29 -5.83
C ILE A 132 0.65 -10.84 -5.85
N CYS A 133 0.10 -10.47 -7.01
CA CYS A 133 -1.29 -10.05 -7.14
C CYS A 133 -2.28 -11.13 -6.70
N LEU A 134 -2.01 -12.39 -7.05
CA LEU A 134 -2.86 -13.52 -6.62
C LEU A 134 -2.89 -13.66 -5.10
N HIS A 135 -1.72 -13.50 -4.45
CA HIS A 135 -1.61 -13.55 -3.01
C HIS A 135 -2.39 -12.40 -2.35
N ILE A 136 -2.17 -11.16 -2.81
CA ILE A 136 -2.83 -9.98 -2.26
C ILE A 136 -4.36 -10.06 -2.44
N MET A 137 -4.82 -10.48 -3.62
CA MET A 137 -6.26 -10.57 -3.91
C MET A 137 -6.97 -11.58 -3.00
N LYS A 138 -6.37 -12.75 -2.77
CA LYS A 138 -6.91 -13.73 -1.82
C LYS A 138 -7.05 -13.15 -0.42
N ARG A 139 -6.02 -12.45 0.06
CA ARG A 139 -6.01 -11.87 1.39
C ARG A 139 -6.98 -10.70 1.53
N LEU A 140 -7.04 -9.80 0.54
CA LEU A 140 -8.01 -8.71 0.47
C LEU A 140 -9.45 -9.23 0.62
N LEU A 141 -9.82 -10.29 -0.11
CA LEU A 141 -11.16 -10.88 0.01
C LEU A 141 -11.43 -11.46 1.39
N ASN A 142 -10.46 -12.17 1.95
CA ASN A 142 -10.58 -12.78 3.27
C ASN A 142 -10.71 -11.75 4.39
N GLU A 143 -9.99 -10.63 4.32
CA GLU A 143 -9.95 -9.63 5.39
C GLU A 143 -11.02 -8.53 5.23
N VAL A 144 -11.43 -8.22 4.00
CA VAL A 144 -12.37 -7.12 3.73
C VAL A 144 -13.79 -7.62 3.44
N PHE A 145 -13.96 -8.74 2.73
CA PHE A 145 -15.27 -9.18 2.23
C PHE A 145 -15.89 -10.33 3.05
N TRP A 146 -15.08 -11.29 3.51
CA TRP A 146 -15.55 -12.47 4.23
C TRP A 146 -16.01 -12.27 5.68
N PRO A 147 -15.54 -11.27 6.47
CA PRO A 147 -16.01 -11.06 7.85
C PRO A 147 -17.47 -10.53 7.98
N GLY A 148 -18.34 -10.84 7.03
CA GLY A 148 -19.62 -10.16 6.82
C GLY A 148 -19.40 -8.95 5.92
N LEU A 149 -20.11 -8.90 4.78
CA LEU A 149 -20.08 -7.81 3.80
C LEU A 149 -20.02 -6.46 4.54
N LYS A 150 -18.82 -5.87 4.63
CA LYS A 150 -18.70 -4.49 5.06
C LYS A 150 -19.49 -3.69 4.03
N SER A 151 -20.53 -3.00 4.48
CA SER A 151 -21.42 -2.21 3.61
C SER A 151 -20.73 -0.97 3.01
N ASN A 152 -19.42 -0.80 3.21
CA ASN A 152 -18.67 0.38 2.83
C ASN A 152 -17.28 0.01 2.28
N VAL A 153 -17.27 -0.84 1.24
CA VAL A 153 -16.06 -1.11 0.45
C VAL A 153 -15.78 0.13 -0.41
N ARG A 154 -14.54 0.63 -0.40
CA ARG A 154 -14.17 1.84 -1.13
C ARG A 154 -14.14 1.58 -2.64
N TRP A 155 -14.41 2.64 -3.41
CA TRP A 155 -14.35 2.58 -4.87
C TRP A 155 -13.03 2.01 -5.40
N LYS A 156 -11.90 2.36 -4.77
CA LYS A 156 -10.57 1.86 -5.16
C LYS A 156 -10.45 0.35 -5.07
N THR A 157 -11.17 -0.28 -4.16
CA THR A 157 -11.20 -1.74 -4.03
C THR A 157 -11.87 -2.38 -5.23
N TYR A 158 -13.00 -1.82 -5.69
CA TYR A 158 -13.63 -2.25 -6.94
C TYR A 158 -12.73 -2.01 -8.16
N TYR A 159 -12.00 -0.90 -8.19
CA TYR A 159 -11.02 -0.62 -9.24
C TYR A 159 -9.92 -1.68 -9.30
N VAL A 160 -9.24 -1.97 -8.18
CA VAL A 160 -8.14 -2.96 -8.16
C VAL A 160 -8.64 -4.37 -8.45
N MET A 161 -9.87 -4.70 -8.03
CA MET A 161 -10.53 -5.96 -8.40
C MET A 161 -10.86 -6.01 -9.89
N GLY A 162 -11.38 -4.93 -10.47
CA GLY A 162 -11.66 -4.83 -11.90
C GLY A 162 -10.40 -5.02 -12.74
N TRP A 163 -9.33 -4.33 -12.37
CA TRP A 163 -8.02 -4.51 -12.99
C TRP A 163 -7.50 -5.95 -12.88
N PHE A 164 -7.56 -6.55 -11.69
CA PHE A 164 -7.17 -7.94 -11.48
C PHE A 164 -7.97 -8.87 -12.39
N MET A 165 -9.30 -8.74 -12.39
CA MET A 165 -10.17 -9.55 -13.22
C MET A 165 -9.87 -9.40 -14.72
N TYR A 166 -9.52 -8.19 -15.18
CA TYR A 166 -9.08 -7.98 -16.56
C TYR A 166 -7.76 -8.68 -16.87
N ARG A 167 -6.76 -8.59 -15.98
CA ARG A 167 -5.44 -9.21 -16.15
C ARG A 167 -5.50 -10.73 -16.24
N PHE A 168 -6.41 -11.32 -15.48
CA PHE A 168 -6.53 -12.77 -15.32
C PHE A 168 -7.73 -13.35 -16.06
N LYS A 169 -8.32 -12.61 -17.01
CA LYS A 169 -9.57 -12.99 -17.72
C LYS A 169 -9.46 -14.27 -18.55
N ASP A 170 -8.27 -14.54 -19.08
CA ASP A 170 -8.00 -15.70 -19.94
C ASP A 170 -7.44 -16.89 -19.12
N GLU A 171 -7.28 -16.71 -17.81
CA GLU A 171 -6.71 -17.70 -16.91
C GLU A 171 -7.77 -18.39 -16.06
N LYS A 172 -7.60 -19.68 -15.80
CA LYS A 172 -8.45 -20.42 -14.84
C LYS A 172 -7.89 -20.28 -13.43
N ILE A 173 -8.20 -19.18 -12.77
CA ILE A 173 -7.81 -18.93 -11.38
C ILE A 173 -9.01 -19.15 -10.46
N SER A 174 -8.83 -20.08 -9.52
CA SER A 174 -9.77 -20.26 -8.42
C SER A 174 -9.32 -19.39 -7.25
N ILE A 175 -10.10 -18.35 -6.95
CA ILE A 175 -10.00 -17.59 -5.71
C ILE A 175 -11.31 -17.80 -4.95
N PRO A 176 -11.27 -18.34 -3.71
CA PRO A 176 -12.45 -18.48 -2.88
C PRO A 176 -13.19 -17.14 -2.75
N GLY A 177 -14.47 -17.11 -3.14
CA GLY A 177 -15.30 -15.90 -3.13
C GLY A 177 -15.34 -15.10 -4.43
N ILE A 178 -14.45 -15.37 -5.40
CA ILE A 178 -14.53 -14.83 -6.76
C ILE A 178 -14.78 -15.97 -7.74
N CYS A 179 -15.99 -16.03 -8.28
CA CYS A 179 -16.23 -16.83 -9.47
C CYS A 179 -15.84 -15.99 -10.69
N GLN A 180 -14.69 -16.29 -11.30
CA GLN A 180 -14.18 -15.51 -12.44
C GLN A 180 -15.13 -15.48 -13.65
N HIS A 181 -15.99 -16.50 -13.78
CA HIS A 181 -16.98 -16.58 -14.84
C HIS A 181 -18.24 -15.73 -14.55
N ASN A 182 -18.44 -15.33 -13.27
CA ASN A 182 -19.60 -14.55 -12.84
C ASN A 182 -19.25 -13.07 -12.52
N VAL A 183 -17.98 -12.74 -12.30
CA VAL A 183 -17.55 -11.37 -11.98
C VAL A 183 -16.91 -10.73 -13.20
N ASN A 184 -17.70 -9.94 -13.93
CA ASN A 184 -17.25 -9.20 -15.09
C ASN A 184 -16.44 -7.97 -14.65
N TYR A 185 -15.18 -7.86 -15.09
CA TYR A 185 -14.32 -6.71 -14.77
C TYR A 185 -14.97 -5.37 -15.15
N ARG A 186 -15.81 -5.32 -16.19
CA ARG A 186 -16.53 -4.10 -16.60
C ARG A 186 -17.48 -3.63 -15.51
N ILE A 187 -18.24 -4.55 -14.92
CA ILE A 187 -19.18 -4.23 -13.82
C ILE A 187 -18.43 -3.69 -12.61
N LEU A 188 -17.27 -4.28 -12.28
CA LEU A 188 -16.43 -3.79 -11.18
C LEU A 188 -15.90 -2.37 -11.45
N LEU A 189 -15.46 -2.10 -12.67
CA LEU A 189 -14.97 -0.76 -13.06
C LEU A 189 -16.09 0.27 -13.07
N GLU A 190 -17.27 -0.07 -13.59
CA GLU A 190 -18.45 0.81 -13.54
C GLU A 190 -18.89 1.09 -12.10
N HIS A 191 -18.90 0.06 -11.24
CA HIS A 191 -19.25 0.21 -9.83
C HIS A 191 -18.23 1.07 -9.09
N SER A 192 -16.93 0.92 -9.41
CA SER A 192 -15.88 1.80 -8.92
C SER A 192 -16.16 3.26 -9.25
N ILE A 193 -16.47 3.59 -10.51
CA ILE A 193 -16.75 4.99 -10.90
C ILE A 193 -17.97 5.50 -10.14
N ASN A 194 -19.07 4.74 -10.16
CA ASN A 194 -20.32 5.15 -9.53
C ASN A 194 -20.14 5.37 -8.02
N SER A 195 -19.39 4.50 -7.34
CA SER A 195 -19.07 4.65 -5.92
C SER A 195 -18.24 5.91 -5.66
N ALA A 196 -17.20 6.16 -6.46
CA ALA A 196 -16.37 7.37 -6.31
C ALA A 196 -17.22 8.65 -6.44
N LEU A 197 -18.11 8.69 -7.44
CA LEU A 197 -19.00 9.84 -7.68
C LEU A 197 -20.01 10.04 -6.54
N MET A 198 -20.56 8.96 -5.98
CA MET A 198 -21.46 9.04 -4.82
C MET A 198 -20.75 9.60 -3.58
N ASP A 199 -19.46 9.25 -3.42
CA ASP A 199 -18.61 9.75 -2.34
C ASP A 199 -18.06 11.17 -2.60
N SER A 200 -18.45 11.81 -3.72
CA SER A 200 -17.91 13.10 -4.17
C SER A 200 -16.38 13.11 -4.36
N GLU A 201 -15.80 11.93 -4.64
CA GLU A 201 -14.39 11.78 -4.98
C GLU A 201 -14.21 11.80 -6.51
N THR A 202 -13.09 12.36 -6.97
CA THR A 202 -12.70 12.28 -8.39
C THR A 202 -11.90 10.99 -8.59
N PRO A 203 -12.44 10.00 -9.33
CA PRO A 203 -11.72 8.75 -9.53
C PRO A 203 -10.49 8.98 -10.40
N PHE A 204 -9.34 8.51 -9.92
CA PHE A 204 -8.08 8.54 -10.66
C PHE A 204 -7.65 7.11 -10.99
N PHE A 205 -7.42 6.82 -12.26
CA PHE A 205 -7.06 5.50 -12.75
C PHE A 205 -5.66 5.48 -13.37
N CYS A 206 -4.96 4.35 -13.26
CA CYS A 206 -3.68 4.13 -13.91
C CYS A 206 -3.78 4.32 -15.44
N ASP A 207 -3.06 5.32 -15.97
CA ASP A 207 -3.12 5.71 -17.39
C ASP A 207 -2.75 4.57 -18.33
N GLU A 208 -1.75 3.76 -17.95
CA GLU A 208 -1.34 2.60 -18.73
C GLU A 208 -2.50 1.60 -18.87
N PHE A 209 -3.23 1.35 -17.78
CA PHE A 209 -4.36 0.43 -17.80
C PHE A 209 -5.53 1.01 -18.60
N VAL A 210 -5.85 2.30 -18.42
CA VAL A 210 -6.91 2.97 -19.20
C VAL A 210 -6.59 2.97 -20.69
N SER A 211 -5.32 3.13 -21.06
CA SER A 211 -4.88 3.03 -22.46
C SER A 211 -5.10 1.63 -23.04
N GLU A 212 -4.87 0.58 -22.24
CA GLU A 212 -5.03 -0.81 -22.68
C GLU A 212 -6.49 -1.24 -22.83
N LEU A 213 -7.40 -0.64 -22.06
CA LEU A 213 -8.84 -0.86 -22.20
C LEU A 213 -9.39 -0.32 -23.54
N GLY A 214 -8.62 0.49 -24.27
CA GLY A 214 -8.98 0.93 -25.62
C GLY A 214 -10.31 1.70 -25.65
N THR A 215 -11.25 1.23 -26.48
CA THR A 215 -12.60 1.81 -26.63
C THR A 215 -13.64 1.12 -25.75
N GLU A 216 -13.27 0.05 -25.03
CA GLU A 216 -14.25 -0.75 -24.29
C GLU A 216 -14.89 0.02 -23.13
N LEU A 217 -14.17 1.00 -22.59
CA LEU A 217 -14.59 1.84 -21.47
C LEU A 217 -14.15 3.29 -21.71
N GLU A 218 -14.52 3.88 -22.85
CA GLU A 218 -14.15 5.27 -23.21
C GLU A 218 -14.51 6.30 -22.13
N HIS A 219 -15.59 6.06 -21.38
CA HIS A 219 -15.99 6.94 -20.29
C HIS A 219 -14.96 7.00 -19.15
N LEU A 220 -14.11 5.98 -18.95
CA LEU A 220 -13.01 6.04 -17.96
C LEU A 220 -11.96 7.10 -18.34
N LYS A 221 -11.72 7.33 -19.64
CA LYS A 221 -10.75 8.33 -20.13
C LYS A 221 -11.18 9.76 -19.80
N TYR A 222 -12.48 10.00 -19.65
CA TYR A 222 -13.00 11.31 -19.28
C TYR A 222 -12.59 11.71 -17.86
N TYR A 223 -12.43 10.74 -16.96
CA TYR A 223 -12.10 10.99 -15.55
C TYR A 223 -10.61 11.16 -15.28
N ASN A 224 -9.72 10.74 -16.18
CA ASN A 224 -8.27 10.99 -16.07
C ASN A 224 -7.84 12.38 -16.61
N ASN A 225 -8.70 13.07 -17.37
CA ASN A 225 -8.38 14.33 -18.04
C ASN A 225 -8.93 15.59 -17.31
N ASN A 226 -9.57 15.43 -16.16
CA ASN A 226 -10.08 16.51 -15.30
C ASN A 226 -9.31 16.53 -13.97
#